data_AF-A0A6P8UGL4-F1
#
_entry.id   AF-A0A6P8UGL4-F1
#
_cell.length_a   1.000
_cell.length_b   1.000
_cell.length_c   1.000
_cell.angle_alpha   90.00
_cell.angle_beta   90.00
_cell.angle_gamma   90.00
#
_symmetry.space_group_name_H-M   'P 1'
#
loop_
_entity.id
_entity.type
_entity.pdbx_description
1 polymer ?
#
loop_
_entity_poly.entity_id
_entity_poly.type
_entity_poly.pdbx_seq_one_letter_code
_entity_poly.pdbx_strand_id
1 'polypeptide(L)'
;MDWGTELWDQYDIIEKHTQSGLELVEKYVKFVKERTEIEQNYAKQLRNLSKKYNPKRSGKDEPECRLSSYQSFVDILNEMNDYAGQRELIAENMMMNICIDLTKYLQELKQERKTYLLDAKKAQQSLESTYKQLDSSKKRFEREWREAERAAQYAEKTDQDINATKADVEKAKQQAHMRAHVAEECKNDYAAQLQKYNKEKNQFYFSDMPLIFNKLQDLDERRVRKVAQGYILFSDTEKHVMPIIGKCLEGITKAGTNVDEKNDSLIVIEQNKSGFERPGDVEFEDYSQGINRASSDSSLGTPKGPMDLLGKNRNKNFWLFSKKSKLSTSTLPPFSTPPVPSPANGPNSPKFGRDPLSYCLKEINKTVKPRISSFRTLRRSKFTPDRIMPTVTEDFAHLPPEQRRKRLQQKLEDICKELQKEVDQSEALGKMKDVYEKNPQMGDPASLAPQINQTSQNIERLRGELNKLGLLRQEFEGTHCAIKVIHSTTMELTIFSALMELTQMRALLIPPRPSTLSLMMTLKMRN
;
A
#
# COMPACT_ATOMS: atom_id res chain seq x y z
N MET A 1 14.20 -32.72 -13.87
CA MET A 1 13.69 -32.08 -15.09
C MET A 1 14.28 -30.70 -15.14
N ASP A 2 14.74 -30.29 -16.31
CA ASP A 2 15.53 -29.08 -16.52
C ASP A 2 15.13 -28.42 -17.84
N TRP A 3 15.21 -27.08 -17.91
CA TRP A 3 14.74 -26.32 -19.07
C TRP A 3 15.50 -26.64 -20.36
N GLY A 4 16.76 -27.06 -20.24
CA GLY A 4 17.60 -27.44 -21.36
C GLY A 4 17.12 -28.68 -22.09
N THR A 5 16.54 -29.63 -21.36
CA THR A 5 15.98 -30.86 -21.92
C THR A 5 14.50 -30.71 -22.27
N GLU A 6 13.68 -30.17 -21.35
CA GLU A 6 12.22 -30.15 -21.49
C GLU A 6 11.69 -28.97 -22.33
N LEU A 7 12.46 -27.88 -22.47
CA LEU A 7 12.03 -26.62 -23.09
C LEU A 7 12.97 -26.16 -24.22
N TRP A 8 13.67 -27.10 -24.86
CA TRP A 8 14.74 -26.86 -25.86
C TRP A 8 14.34 -25.98 -27.05
N ASP A 9 13.05 -25.91 -27.40
CA ASP A 9 12.51 -25.06 -28.46
C ASP A 9 11.85 -23.75 -27.95
N GLN A 10 11.60 -23.63 -26.64
CA GLN A 10 10.80 -22.55 -26.03
C GLN A 10 11.58 -21.26 -25.71
N TYR A 11 12.55 -20.88 -26.55
CA TYR A 11 13.41 -19.69 -26.34
C TYR A 11 12.60 -18.43 -25.97
N ASP A 12 11.55 -18.17 -26.74
CA ASP A 12 10.67 -17.01 -26.60
C ASP A 12 9.91 -16.98 -25.26
N ILE A 13 9.58 -18.15 -24.70
CA ILE A 13 8.89 -18.25 -23.41
C ILE A 13 9.89 -18.05 -22.28
N ILE A 14 11.08 -18.66 -22.35
CA ILE A 14 12.15 -18.47 -21.37
C ILE A 14 12.61 -17.00 -21.34
N GLU A 15 12.74 -16.34 -22.50
CA GLU A 15 13.07 -14.91 -22.58
C GLU A 15 12.00 -14.04 -21.88
N LYS A 16 10.71 -14.32 -22.10
CA LYS A 16 9.58 -13.57 -21.49
C LYS A 16 9.39 -13.86 -20.00
N HIS A 17 9.48 -15.12 -19.57
CA HIS A 17 9.36 -15.53 -18.16
C HIS A 17 10.48 -14.92 -17.31
N THR A 18 11.73 -15.07 -17.74
CA THR A 18 12.88 -14.51 -17.01
C THR A 18 12.83 -12.98 -16.94
N GLN A 19 12.31 -12.30 -17.96
CA GLN A 19 12.03 -10.86 -17.95
C GLN A 19 10.95 -10.50 -16.91
N SER A 20 9.78 -11.15 -16.98
CA SER A 20 8.65 -10.88 -16.08
C SER A 20 9.01 -11.07 -14.61
N GLY A 21 9.84 -12.08 -14.31
CA GLY A 21 10.35 -12.31 -12.97
C GLY A 21 11.31 -11.22 -12.47
N LEU A 22 12.11 -10.58 -13.34
CA LEU A 22 12.94 -9.42 -12.96
C LEU A 22 12.08 -8.19 -12.68
N GLU A 23 11.03 -7.96 -13.48
CA GLU A 23 10.06 -6.89 -13.22
C GLU A 23 9.27 -7.09 -11.92
N LEU A 24 9.06 -8.33 -11.47
CA LEU A 24 8.48 -8.61 -10.15
C LEU A 24 9.42 -8.13 -9.02
N VAL A 25 10.74 -8.26 -9.18
CA VAL A 25 11.72 -7.70 -8.23
C VAL A 25 11.62 -6.17 -8.20
N GLU A 26 11.54 -5.51 -9.36
CA GLU A 26 11.37 -4.05 -9.45
C GLU A 26 10.09 -3.57 -8.77
N LYS A 27 8.97 -4.25 -9.04
CA LYS A 27 7.66 -3.96 -8.42
C LYS A 27 7.72 -4.13 -6.90
N TYR A 28 8.40 -5.17 -6.40
CA TYR A 28 8.58 -5.38 -4.96
C TYR A 28 9.49 -4.33 -4.31
N VAL A 29 10.66 -4.03 -4.90
CA VAL A 29 11.57 -2.99 -4.40
C VAL A 29 10.87 -1.63 -4.35
N LYS A 30 10.09 -1.28 -5.39
CA LYS A 30 9.30 -0.05 -5.40
C LYS A 30 8.27 -0.03 -4.27
N PHE A 31 7.52 -1.12 -4.07
CA PHE A 31 6.55 -1.25 -2.98
C PHE A 31 7.20 -1.08 -1.59
N VAL A 32 8.34 -1.74 -1.33
CA VAL A 32 9.04 -1.61 -0.03
C VAL A 32 9.59 -0.20 0.15
N LYS A 33 10.04 0.47 -0.92
CA LYS A 33 10.46 1.87 -0.86
C LYS A 33 9.30 2.81 -0.49
N GLU A 34 8.15 2.69 -1.15
CA GLU A 34 6.95 3.49 -0.83
C GLU A 34 6.46 3.22 0.61
N ARG A 35 6.45 1.95 1.04
CA ARG A 35 6.18 1.55 2.44
C ARG A 35 7.16 2.18 3.43
N THR A 36 8.43 2.31 3.06
CA THR A 36 9.49 2.92 3.86
C THR A 36 9.30 4.44 3.98
N GLU A 37 8.97 5.12 2.89
CA GLU A 37 8.71 6.58 2.88
C GLU A 37 7.49 6.94 3.76
N ILE A 38 6.44 6.10 3.75
CA ILE A 38 5.30 6.20 4.68
C ILE A 38 5.75 6.09 6.14
N GLU A 39 6.63 5.13 6.45
CA GLU A 39 7.13 4.90 7.81
C GLU A 39 7.96 6.07 8.33
N GLN A 40 8.90 6.58 7.52
CA GLN A 40 9.69 7.76 7.87
C GLN A 40 8.80 8.97 8.14
N ASN A 41 7.74 9.16 7.34
CA ASN A 41 6.82 10.27 7.54
C ASN A 41 5.94 10.10 8.80
N TYR A 42 5.53 8.88 9.15
CA TYR A 42 4.83 8.59 10.41
C TYR A 42 5.72 8.87 11.62
N ALA A 43 6.92 8.30 11.66
CA ALA A 43 7.86 8.47 12.77
C ALA A 43 8.30 9.93 12.96
N LYS A 44 8.54 10.65 11.86
CA LYS A 44 8.81 12.10 11.86
C LYS A 44 7.65 12.92 12.44
N GLN A 45 6.40 12.54 12.15
CA GLN A 45 5.23 13.19 12.76
C GLN A 45 5.15 12.93 14.28
N LEU A 46 5.44 11.72 14.74
CA LEU A 46 5.49 11.39 16.18
C LEU A 46 6.60 12.17 16.91
N ARG A 47 7.82 12.23 16.38
CA ARG A 47 8.90 13.06 16.97
C ARG A 47 8.52 14.55 17.01
N ASN A 48 7.91 15.06 15.95
CA ASN A 48 7.42 16.44 15.93
C ASN A 48 6.29 16.67 16.95
N LEU A 49 5.44 15.68 17.19
CA LEU A 49 4.40 15.71 18.23
C LEU A 49 5.04 15.76 19.63
N SER A 50 5.90 14.80 19.98
CA SER A 50 6.61 14.79 21.27
C SER A 50 7.34 16.12 21.50
N LYS A 51 8.13 16.57 20.52
CA LYS A 51 8.93 17.81 20.60
C LYS A 51 8.07 19.09 20.68
N LYS A 52 6.83 19.08 20.18
CA LYS A 52 5.90 20.22 20.27
C LYS A 52 5.35 20.41 21.68
N TYR A 53 5.10 19.31 22.40
CA TYR A 53 4.52 19.33 23.75
C TYR A 53 5.57 19.19 24.87
N ASN A 54 6.80 18.78 24.57
CA ASN A 54 7.88 18.68 25.55
C ASN A 54 8.29 20.07 26.08
N PRO A 55 8.48 20.26 27.40
CA PRO A 55 8.73 21.58 27.97
C PRO A 55 10.01 22.25 27.44
N LYS A 56 9.91 23.53 27.07
CA LYS A 56 11.10 24.31 26.68
C LYS A 56 12.03 24.46 27.88
N ARG A 57 13.34 24.24 27.67
CA ARG A 57 14.38 24.27 28.72
C ARG A 57 14.40 25.55 29.59
N SER A 58 13.81 26.66 29.12
CA SER A 58 13.67 27.93 29.83
C SER A 58 12.56 27.95 30.90
N GLY A 59 11.70 26.93 30.99
CA GLY A 59 10.60 26.85 31.97
C GLY A 59 10.89 25.97 33.19
N LYS A 60 12.12 25.46 33.35
CA LYS A 60 12.43 24.45 34.40
C LYS A 60 12.24 24.91 35.84
N ASP A 61 12.23 26.22 36.09
CA ASP A 61 12.01 26.81 37.41
C ASP A 61 10.54 27.17 37.68
N GLU A 62 9.64 26.88 36.72
CA GLU A 62 8.19 27.07 36.88
C GLU A 62 7.63 26.04 37.89
N PRO A 63 6.96 26.45 38.98
CA PRO A 63 6.64 25.57 40.11
C PRO A 63 5.78 24.35 39.74
N GLU A 64 4.94 24.48 38.72
CA GLU A 64 4.07 23.44 38.18
C GLU A 64 4.85 22.27 37.55
N CYS A 65 6.09 22.50 37.09
CA CYS A 65 6.95 21.43 36.55
C CYS A 65 7.37 20.37 37.59
N ARG A 66 7.12 20.62 38.89
CA ARG A 66 7.52 19.72 40.00
C ARG A 66 6.43 18.71 40.38
N LEU A 67 5.23 18.82 39.82
CA LEU A 67 4.12 17.91 40.09
C LEU A 67 4.36 16.55 39.40
N SER A 68 4.07 15.45 40.08
CA SER A 68 4.20 14.08 39.56
C SER A 68 3.29 13.87 38.34
N SER A 69 2.11 14.48 38.35
CA SER A 69 1.20 14.58 37.19
C SER A 69 1.86 15.22 35.96
N TYR A 70 2.65 16.28 36.14
CA TYR A 70 3.39 16.94 35.05
C TYR A 70 4.60 16.12 34.59
N GLN A 71 5.42 15.62 35.53
CA GLN A 71 6.58 14.80 35.20
C GLN A 71 6.18 13.52 34.45
N SER A 72 5.06 12.90 34.84
CA SER A 72 4.53 11.71 34.14
C SER A 72 4.12 12.01 32.69
N PHE A 73 3.61 13.22 32.40
CA PHE A 73 3.37 13.64 31.02
C PHE A 73 4.69 13.84 30.24
N VAL A 74 5.73 14.40 30.86
CA VAL A 74 7.06 14.50 30.25
C VAL A 74 7.63 13.11 29.92
N ASP A 75 7.47 12.15 30.83
CA ASP A 75 7.93 10.77 30.63
C ASP A 75 7.18 10.08 29.47
N ILE A 76 5.86 10.26 29.36
CA ILE A 76 5.05 9.77 28.23
C ILE A 76 5.53 10.38 26.89
N LEU A 77 5.91 11.66 26.87
CA LEU A 77 6.45 12.30 25.65
C LEU A 77 7.83 11.75 25.26
N ASN A 78 8.63 11.32 26.23
CA ASN A 78 9.94 10.68 26.01
C ASN A 78 9.75 9.26 25.44
N GLU A 79 8.89 8.43 26.03
CA GLU A 79 8.60 7.09 25.52
C GLU A 79 7.97 7.13 24.10
N MET A 80 7.15 8.14 23.80
CA MET A 80 6.63 8.39 22.45
C MET A 80 7.73 8.81 21.45
N ASN A 81 8.75 9.53 21.90
CA ASN A 81 9.92 9.87 21.06
C ASN A 81 10.77 8.63 20.75
N ASP A 82 10.93 7.73 21.71
CA ASP A 82 11.75 6.53 21.57
C ASP A 82 11.03 5.44 20.77
N TYR A 83 9.70 5.30 20.93
CA TYR A 83 8.83 4.57 20.01
C TYR A 83 8.99 5.08 18.56
N ALA A 84 9.00 6.40 18.35
CA ALA A 84 9.22 6.97 17.02
C ALA A 84 10.62 6.64 16.48
N GLY A 85 11.64 6.56 17.34
CA GLY A 85 12.96 6.03 16.99
C GLY A 85 12.92 4.58 16.48
N GLN A 86 12.12 3.70 17.10
CA GLN A 86 11.94 2.33 16.61
C GLN A 86 11.26 2.26 15.25
N ARG A 87 10.31 3.16 14.98
CA ARG A 87 9.65 3.26 13.67
C ARG A 87 10.60 3.77 12.57
N GLU A 88 11.47 4.74 12.86
CA GLU A 88 12.57 5.10 11.93
C GLU A 88 13.53 3.94 11.69
N LEU A 89 13.88 3.16 12.72
CA LEU A 89 14.79 2.00 12.59
C LEU A 89 14.23 0.92 11.67
N ILE A 90 12.91 0.68 11.65
CA ILE A 90 12.27 -0.18 10.64
C ILE A 90 12.53 0.36 9.24
N ALA A 91 12.30 1.66 9.04
CA ALA A 91 12.44 2.29 7.74
C ALA A 91 13.88 2.24 7.19
N GLU A 92 14.87 2.50 8.03
CA GLU A 92 16.29 2.41 7.67
C GLU A 92 16.68 0.98 7.28
N ASN A 93 16.23 -0.03 8.04
CA ASN A 93 16.48 -1.44 7.74
C ASN A 93 15.77 -1.92 6.46
N MET A 94 14.53 -1.49 6.21
CA MET A 94 13.82 -1.79 4.95
C MET A 94 14.51 -1.13 3.73
N MET A 95 15.01 0.10 3.87
CA MET A 95 15.76 0.77 2.82
C MET A 95 17.09 0.06 2.52
N MET A 96 17.89 -0.22 3.56
CA MET A 96 19.23 -0.79 3.39
C MET A 96 19.19 -2.27 2.99
N ASN A 97 18.51 -3.09 3.79
CA ASN A 97 18.65 -4.54 3.72
C ASN A 97 17.69 -5.19 2.71
N ILE A 98 16.70 -4.44 2.22
CA ILE A 98 15.76 -4.90 1.18
C ILE A 98 15.91 -4.04 -0.09
N CYS A 99 15.68 -2.73 -0.02
CA CYS A 99 15.62 -1.90 -1.23
C CYS A 99 16.97 -1.78 -1.93
N ILE A 100 18.05 -1.45 -1.21
CA ILE A 100 19.39 -1.26 -1.79
C ILE A 100 19.98 -2.62 -2.22
N ASP A 101 19.94 -3.64 -1.36
CA ASP A 101 20.48 -4.98 -1.66
C ASP A 101 19.78 -5.65 -2.86
N LEU A 102 18.44 -5.67 -2.91
CA LEU A 102 17.72 -6.22 -4.06
C LEU A 102 17.91 -5.39 -5.33
N THR A 103 18.05 -4.06 -5.22
CA THR A 103 18.37 -3.21 -6.39
C THR A 103 19.73 -3.56 -6.97
N LYS A 104 20.74 -3.77 -6.12
CA LYS A 104 22.08 -4.17 -6.56
C LYS A 104 22.05 -5.55 -7.25
N TYR A 105 21.49 -6.55 -6.56
CA TYR A 105 21.40 -7.92 -7.06
C TYR A 105 20.59 -8.02 -8.37
N LEU A 106 19.55 -7.20 -8.53
CA LEU A 106 18.79 -7.10 -9.77
C LEU A 106 19.64 -6.65 -10.97
N GLN A 107 20.61 -5.75 -10.79
CA GLN A 107 21.51 -5.34 -11.89
C GLN A 107 22.48 -6.46 -12.26
N GLU A 108 22.98 -7.20 -11.27
CA GLU A 108 23.82 -8.39 -11.48
C GLU A 108 23.05 -9.44 -12.31
N LEU A 109 21.83 -9.80 -11.90
CA LEU A 109 20.95 -10.73 -12.64
C LEU A 109 20.58 -10.23 -14.05
N LYS A 110 20.34 -8.92 -14.23
CA LYS A 110 20.03 -8.33 -15.55
C LYS A 110 21.19 -8.51 -16.52
N GLN A 111 22.42 -8.26 -16.08
CA GLN A 111 23.60 -8.42 -16.93
C GLN A 111 23.91 -9.90 -17.17
N GLU A 112 23.73 -10.78 -16.18
CA GLU A 112 23.88 -12.23 -16.31
C GLU A 112 22.91 -12.79 -17.37
N ARG A 113 21.60 -12.48 -17.24
CA ARG A 113 20.55 -12.86 -18.19
C ARG A 113 20.85 -12.35 -19.61
N LYS A 114 21.32 -11.11 -19.73
CA LYS A 114 21.69 -10.51 -21.02
C LYS A 114 22.82 -11.29 -21.72
N THR A 115 23.82 -11.76 -20.97
CA THR A 115 24.90 -12.60 -21.50
C THR A 115 24.35 -13.92 -22.04
N TYR A 116 23.56 -14.66 -21.24
CA TYR A 116 23.04 -15.97 -21.66
C TYR A 116 22.08 -15.89 -22.86
N LEU A 117 21.25 -14.84 -22.95
CA LEU A 117 20.39 -14.63 -24.13
C LEU A 117 21.18 -14.21 -25.38
N LEU A 118 22.34 -13.56 -25.23
CA LEU A 118 23.27 -13.28 -26.33
C LEU A 118 23.97 -14.55 -26.81
N ASP A 119 24.40 -15.42 -25.89
CA ASP A 119 25.00 -16.73 -26.23
C ASP A 119 24.02 -17.61 -27.02
N ALA A 120 22.74 -17.67 -26.60
CA ALA A 120 21.70 -18.39 -27.34
C ALA A 120 21.47 -17.81 -28.75
N LYS A 121 21.37 -16.47 -28.87
CA LYS A 121 21.22 -15.80 -30.17
C LYS A 121 22.45 -16.01 -31.08
N LYS A 122 23.65 -16.11 -30.51
CA LYS A 122 24.88 -16.47 -31.25
C LYS A 122 24.87 -17.92 -31.73
N ALA A 123 24.44 -18.87 -30.89
CA ALA A 123 24.30 -20.27 -31.27
C ALA A 123 23.27 -20.46 -32.40
N GLN A 124 22.10 -19.80 -32.29
CA GLN A 124 21.06 -19.77 -33.32
C GLN A 124 21.60 -19.22 -34.66
N GLN A 125 22.36 -18.13 -34.63
CA GLN A 125 22.98 -17.52 -35.81
C GLN A 125 24.05 -18.43 -36.46
N SER A 126 24.79 -19.21 -35.68
CA SER A 126 25.78 -20.17 -36.20
C SER A 126 25.09 -21.32 -36.95
N LEU A 127 24.03 -21.89 -36.36
CA LEU A 127 23.24 -22.95 -36.99
C LEU A 127 22.54 -22.46 -38.28
N GLU A 128 21.94 -21.28 -38.25
CA GLU A 128 21.28 -20.66 -39.42
C GLU A 128 22.29 -20.31 -40.54
N SER A 129 23.51 -19.88 -40.18
CA SER A 129 24.59 -19.61 -41.14
C SER A 129 25.10 -20.89 -41.82
N THR A 130 25.31 -21.97 -41.06
CA THR A 130 25.70 -23.27 -41.62
C THR A 130 24.57 -23.92 -42.43
N TYR A 131 23.31 -23.74 -42.03
CA TYR A 131 22.15 -24.17 -42.84
C TYR A 131 22.10 -23.47 -44.21
N LYS A 132 22.32 -22.15 -44.25
CA LYS A 132 22.40 -21.39 -45.53
C LYS A 132 23.53 -21.85 -46.44
N GLN A 133 24.68 -22.24 -45.87
CA GLN A 133 25.80 -22.83 -46.64
C GLN A 133 25.43 -24.21 -47.21
N LEU A 134 24.72 -25.03 -46.44
CA LEU A 134 24.19 -26.32 -46.89
C LEU A 134 23.13 -26.18 -47.99
N ASP A 135 22.13 -25.32 -47.82
CA ASP A 135 21.06 -25.09 -48.81
C ASP A 135 21.62 -24.52 -50.12
N SER A 136 22.59 -23.59 -50.04
CA SER A 136 23.29 -23.04 -51.21
C SER A 136 24.09 -24.10 -51.97
N SER A 137 24.90 -24.91 -51.27
CA SER A 137 25.68 -26.00 -51.90
C SER A 137 24.78 -27.08 -52.51
N LYS A 138 23.68 -27.44 -51.84
CA LYS A 138 22.65 -28.35 -52.37
C LYS A 138 22.05 -27.83 -53.68
N LYS A 139 21.63 -26.56 -53.72
CA LYS A 139 21.04 -25.92 -54.91
C LYS A 139 22.05 -25.77 -56.05
N ARG A 140 23.34 -25.54 -55.75
CA ARG A 140 24.42 -25.58 -56.74
C ARG A 140 24.57 -26.98 -57.33
N PHE A 141 24.72 -28.01 -56.49
CA PHE A 141 24.81 -29.40 -56.94
C PHE A 141 23.62 -29.80 -57.83
N GLU A 142 22.39 -29.48 -57.41
CA GLU A 142 21.18 -29.79 -58.19
C GLU A 142 21.16 -29.10 -59.57
N ARG A 143 21.71 -27.88 -59.68
CA ARG A 143 21.85 -27.18 -60.97
C ARG A 143 22.93 -27.82 -61.84
N GLU A 144 24.15 -28.00 -61.31
CA GLU A 144 25.27 -28.52 -62.10
C GLU A 144 25.03 -29.97 -62.53
N TRP A 145 24.39 -30.80 -61.69
CA TRP A 145 23.95 -32.14 -62.07
C TRP A 145 22.99 -32.11 -63.27
N ARG A 146 21.97 -31.24 -63.22
CA ARG A 146 21.06 -31.03 -64.35
C ARG A 146 21.75 -30.43 -65.59
N GLU A 147 22.93 -29.82 -65.48
CA GLU A 147 23.75 -29.37 -66.63
C GLU A 147 24.63 -30.49 -67.18
N ALA A 148 25.21 -31.34 -66.32
CA ALA A 148 25.94 -32.53 -66.72
C ALA A 148 25.06 -33.55 -67.44
N GLU A 149 23.85 -33.81 -66.94
CA GLU A 149 22.87 -34.69 -67.57
C GLU A 149 22.46 -34.20 -68.96
N ARG A 150 22.19 -32.89 -69.13
CA ARG A 150 21.92 -32.29 -70.44
C ARG A 150 23.12 -32.37 -71.39
N ALA A 151 24.34 -32.19 -70.89
CA ALA A 151 25.56 -32.30 -71.70
C ALA A 151 25.82 -33.76 -72.14
N ALA A 152 25.56 -34.74 -71.28
CA ALA A 152 25.66 -36.16 -71.59
C ALA A 152 24.63 -36.58 -72.66
N GLN A 153 23.35 -36.20 -72.49
CA GLN A 153 22.31 -36.44 -73.50
C GLN A 153 22.57 -35.75 -74.84
N TYR A 154 23.26 -34.60 -74.83
CA TYR A 154 23.69 -33.94 -76.07
C TYR A 154 24.82 -34.73 -76.74
N ALA A 155 25.85 -35.12 -75.99
CA ALA A 155 26.97 -35.91 -76.51
C ALA A 155 26.52 -37.27 -77.08
N GLU A 156 25.60 -37.96 -76.41
CA GLU A 156 24.98 -39.19 -76.90
C GLU A 156 24.24 -38.98 -78.24
N LYS A 157 23.45 -37.90 -78.36
CA LYS A 157 22.74 -37.57 -79.61
C LYS A 157 23.70 -37.21 -80.75
N THR A 158 24.80 -36.50 -80.48
CA THR A 158 25.83 -36.22 -81.49
C THR A 158 26.59 -37.48 -81.91
N ASP A 159 26.83 -38.42 -80.99
CA ASP A 159 27.47 -39.71 -81.29
C ASP A 159 26.59 -40.65 -82.13
N GLN A 160 25.27 -40.45 -82.09
CA GLN A 160 24.26 -41.21 -82.86
C GLN A 160 23.88 -40.54 -84.20
N ASP A 161 24.30 -39.29 -84.45
CA ASP A 161 24.00 -38.59 -85.70
C ASP A 161 24.98 -38.97 -86.81
N ILE A 162 24.47 -39.65 -87.84
CA ILE A 162 25.20 -40.08 -89.05
C ILE A 162 25.87 -38.90 -89.79
N ASN A 163 25.39 -37.67 -89.58
CA ASN A 163 25.89 -36.46 -90.22
C ASN A 163 26.94 -35.70 -89.37
N ALA A 164 27.13 -36.05 -88.10
CA ALA A 164 28.08 -35.38 -87.22
C ALA A 164 29.53 -35.75 -87.56
N THR A 165 30.46 -34.79 -87.52
CA THR A 165 31.87 -35.12 -87.72
C THR A 165 32.46 -35.72 -86.46
N LYS A 166 33.53 -36.53 -86.61
CA LYS A 166 34.28 -37.07 -85.47
C LYS A 166 34.80 -35.97 -84.52
N ALA A 167 35.04 -34.76 -85.02
CA ALA A 167 35.46 -33.63 -84.20
C ALA A 167 34.29 -33.05 -83.36
N ASP A 168 33.07 -33.03 -83.88
CA ASP A 168 31.88 -32.60 -83.14
C ASP A 168 31.51 -33.59 -82.04
N VAL A 169 31.59 -34.89 -82.33
CA VAL A 169 31.42 -35.99 -81.37
C VAL A 169 32.43 -35.88 -80.22
N GLU A 170 33.72 -35.74 -80.53
CA GLU A 170 34.78 -35.63 -79.52
C GLU A 170 34.60 -34.38 -78.65
N LYS A 171 34.31 -33.24 -79.28
CA LYS A 171 34.02 -31.97 -78.60
C LYS A 171 32.81 -32.07 -77.67
N ALA A 172 31.75 -32.76 -78.10
CA ALA A 172 30.56 -32.97 -77.27
C ALA A 172 30.86 -33.90 -76.08
N LYS A 173 31.60 -34.99 -76.29
CA LYS A 173 32.06 -35.90 -75.23
C LYS A 173 32.98 -35.20 -74.23
N GLN A 174 33.95 -34.41 -74.68
CA GLN A 174 34.82 -33.62 -73.82
C GLN A 174 34.01 -32.59 -72.99
N GLN A 175 33.03 -31.93 -73.59
CA GLN A 175 32.12 -31.01 -72.89
C GLN A 175 31.23 -31.73 -71.85
N ALA A 176 30.78 -32.96 -72.12
CA ALA A 176 30.04 -33.78 -71.17
C ALA A 176 30.92 -34.21 -69.98
N HIS A 177 32.13 -34.73 -70.23
CA HIS A 177 33.08 -35.10 -69.18
C HIS A 177 33.45 -33.90 -68.30
N MET A 178 33.68 -32.71 -68.87
CA MET A 178 33.95 -31.49 -68.11
C MET A 178 32.77 -31.11 -67.19
N ARG A 179 31.52 -31.25 -67.65
CA ARG A 179 30.35 -30.98 -66.79
C ARG A 179 30.13 -32.04 -65.72
N ALA A 180 30.40 -33.31 -66.02
CA ALA A 180 30.36 -34.39 -65.04
C ALA A 180 31.36 -34.16 -63.89
N HIS A 181 32.57 -33.70 -64.20
CA HIS A 181 33.57 -33.31 -63.18
C HIS A 181 33.04 -32.20 -62.26
N VAL A 182 32.55 -31.10 -62.83
CA VAL A 182 32.00 -29.97 -62.05
C VAL A 182 30.80 -30.39 -61.19
N ALA A 183 29.94 -31.30 -61.68
CA ALA A 183 28.83 -31.84 -60.90
C ALA A 183 29.32 -32.70 -59.72
N GLU A 184 30.37 -33.50 -59.90
CA GLU A 184 30.97 -34.32 -58.84
C GLU A 184 31.72 -33.46 -57.79
N GLU A 185 32.42 -32.41 -58.21
CA GLU A 185 32.97 -31.39 -57.30
C GLU A 185 31.86 -30.75 -56.44
N CYS A 186 30.74 -30.36 -57.05
CA CYS A 186 29.59 -29.81 -56.33
C CYS A 186 28.92 -30.84 -55.40
N LYS A 187 28.96 -32.14 -55.74
CA LYS A 187 28.48 -33.23 -54.89
C LYS A 187 29.34 -33.37 -53.63
N ASN A 188 30.66 -33.26 -53.79
CA ASN A 188 31.63 -33.31 -52.69
C ASN A 188 31.53 -32.06 -51.79
N ASP A 189 31.36 -30.87 -52.38
CA ASP A 189 31.05 -29.63 -51.65
C ASP A 189 29.78 -29.79 -50.79
N TYR A 190 28.69 -30.31 -51.38
CA TYR A 190 27.43 -30.54 -50.69
C TYR A 190 27.57 -31.55 -49.54
N ALA A 191 28.27 -32.68 -49.77
CA ALA A 191 28.54 -33.68 -48.75
C ALA A 191 29.34 -33.10 -47.56
N ALA A 192 30.36 -32.28 -47.83
CA ALA A 192 31.15 -31.61 -46.80
C ALA A 192 30.32 -30.61 -45.98
N GLN A 193 29.49 -29.78 -46.62
CA GLN A 193 28.58 -28.88 -45.90
C GLN A 193 27.51 -29.66 -45.10
N LEU A 194 27.05 -30.81 -45.59
CA LEU A 194 26.07 -31.65 -44.89
C LEU A 194 26.66 -32.28 -43.62
N GLN A 195 27.92 -32.75 -43.67
CA GLN A 195 28.63 -33.24 -42.49
C GLN A 195 28.85 -32.12 -41.47
N LYS A 196 29.29 -30.93 -41.94
CA LYS A 196 29.49 -29.73 -41.12
C LYS A 196 28.19 -29.30 -40.41
N TYR A 197 27.09 -29.17 -41.16
CA TYR A 197 25.80 -28.77 -40.61
C TYR A 197 25.26 -29.79 -39.61
N ASN A 198 25.37 -31.10 -39.87
CA ASN A 198 24.93 -32.10 -38.90
C ASN A 198 25.76 -32.09 -37.60
N LYS A 199 27.05 -31.76 -37.67
CA LYS A 199 27.87 -31.53 -36.47
C LYS A 199 27.37 -30.30 -35.68
N GLU A 200 27.19 -29.17 -36.35
CA GLU A 200 26.71 -27.92 -35.74
C GLU A 200 25.33 -28.10 -35.10
N LYS A 201 24.41 -28.76 -35.82
CA LYS A 201 23.05 -29.11 -35.36
C LYS A 201 23.09 -29.96 -34.09
N ASN A 202 23.97 -30.96 -34.03
CA ASN A 202 24.09 -31.81 -32.84
C ASN A 202 24.68 -31.03 -31.66
N GLN A 203 25.68 -30.17 -31.89
CA GLN A 203 26.25 -29.29 -30.87
C GLN A 203 25.19 -28.32 -30.32
N PHE A 204 24.39 -27.72 -31.20
CA PHE A 204 23.32 -26.79 -30.84
C PHE A 204 22.25 -27.43 -29.93
N TYR A 205 21.65 -28.55 -30.36
CA TYR A 205 20.53 -29.16 -29.65
C TYR A 205 20.92 -30.01 -28.43
N PHE A 206 22.10 -30.65 -28.42
CA PHE A 206 22.50 -31.59 -27.36
C PHE A 206 23.63 -31.07 -26.45
N SER A 207 24.10 -29.83 -26.64
CA SER A 207 25.09 -29.20 -25.75
C SER A 207 24.77 -27.72 -25.50
N ASP A 208 24.82 -26.88 -26.53
CA ASP A 208 24.84 -25.42 -26.34
C ASP A 208 23.51 -24.88 -25.78
N MET A 209 22.39 -25.17 -26.44
CA MET A 209 21.07 -24.71 -25.97
C MET A 209 20.71 -25.30 -24.60
N PRO A 210 20.88 -26.61 -24.34
CA PRO A 210 20.63 -27.16 -23.00
C PRO A 210 21.45 -26.48 -21.89
N LEU A 211 22.76 -26.25 -22.12
CA LEU A 211 23.62 -25.59 -21.14
C LEU A 211 23.25 -24.12 -20.91
N ILE A 212 22.75 -23.42 -21.92
CA ILE A 212 22.31 -22.02 -21.79
C ILE A 212 20.97 -21.93 -21.06
N PHE A 213 20.00 -22.80 -21.38
CA PHE A 213 18.71 -22.84 -20.69
C PHE A 213 18.82 -23.29 -19.23
N ASN A 214 19.72 -24.21 -18.91
CA ASN A 214 19.94 -24.63 -17.52
C ASN A 214 20.63 -23.55 -16.67
N LYS A 215 21.47 -22.69 -17.27
CA LYS A 215 21.97 -21.47 -16.62
C LYS A 215 20.86 -20.43 -16.40
N LEU A 216 19.95 -20.27 -17.36
CA LEU A 216 18.78 -19.38 -17.22
C LEU A 216 17.80 -19.90 -16.16
N GLN A 217 17.66 -21.22 -15.98
CA GLN A 217 16.88 -21.82 -14.90
C GLN A 217 17.49 -21.50 -13.53
N ASP A 218 18.79 -21.76 -13.32
CA ASP A 218 19.44 -21.47 -12.03
C ASP A 218 19.38 -19.96 -11.69
N LEU A 219 19.54 -19.08 -12.69
CA LEU A 219 19.34 -17.63 -12.54
C LEU A 219 17.90 -17.32 -12.07
N ASP A 220 16.89 -17.92 -12.69
CA ASP A 220 15.48 -17.75 -12.36
C ASP A 220 15.17 -18.23 -10.92
N GLU A 221 15.66 -19.42 -10.57
CA GLU A 221 15.52 -19.99 -9.22
C GLU A 221 16.27 -19.18 -8.16
N ARG A 222 17.51 -18.73 -8.43
CA ARG A 222 18.27 -17.84 -7.54
C ARG A 222 17.51 -16.54 -7.28
N ARG A 223 16.94 -15.93 -8.32
CA ARG A 223 16.07 -14.76 -8.18
C ARG A 223 14.86 -15.06 -7.29
N VAL A 224 14.15 -16.18 -7.51
CA VAL A 224 13.00 -16.58 -6.67
C VAL A 224 13.43 -16.77 -5.21
N ARG A 225 14.53 -17.47 -4.95
CA ARG A 225 15.09 -17.68 -3.61
C ARG A 225 15.42 -16.34 -2.91
N LYS A 226 16.08 -15.40 -3.60
CA LYS A 226 16.44 -14.09 -3.05
C LYS A 226 15.22 -13.18 -2.81
N VAL A 227 14.21 -13.21 -3.69
CA VAL A 227 12.95 -12.47 -3.48
C VAL A 227 12.19 -13.02 -2.28
N ALA A 228 12.14 -14.34 -2.10
CA ALA A 228 11.52 -14.97 -0.93
C ALA A 228 12.23 -14.58 0.38
N GLN A 229 13.57 -14.52 0.39
CA GLN A 229 14.33 -13.96 1.52
C GLN A 229 13.95 -12.50 1.79
N GLY A 230 13.78 -11.69 0.74
CA GLY A 230 13.30 -10.30 0.85
C GLY A 230 11.89 -10.15 1.44
N TYR A 231 11.00 -11.13 1.22
CA TYR A 231 9.66 -11.17 1.87
C TYR A 231 9.74 -11.54 3.36
N ILE A 232 10.62 -12.47 3.73
CA ILE A 232 10.83 -12.89 5.12
C ILE A 232 11.45 -11.73 5.92
N LEU A 233 12.52 -11.13 5.41
CA LEU A 233 13.24 -10.01 6.01
C LEU A 233 12.35 -8.79 6.27
N PHE A 234 11.37 -8.51 5.40
CA PHE A 234 10.35 -7.48 5.63
C PHE A 234 9.56 -7.75 6.93
N SER A 235 9.08 -8.98 7.11
CA SER A 235 8.30 -9.36 8.29
C SER A 235 9.17 -9.37 9.55
N ASP A 236 10.42 -9.82 9.44
CA ASP A 236 11.31 -9.93 10.59
C ASP A 236 11.86 -8.56 11.04
N THR A 237 11.96 -7.58 10.14
CA THR A 237 12.30 -6.19 10.48
C THR A 237 11.25 -5.54 11.39
N GLU A 238 9.95 -5.73 11.11
CA GLU A 238 8.87 -5.26 11.99
C GLU A 238 8.84 -6.02 13.32
N LYS A 239 9.04 -7.36 13.32
CA LYS A 239 9.11 -8.16 14.55
C LYS A 239 10.25 -7.73 15.46
N HIS A 240 11.41 -7.39 14.90
CA HIS A 240 12.63 -7.12 15.66
C HIS A 240 12.47 -5.97 16.67
N VAL A 241 11.68 -4.94 16.34
CA VAL A 241 11.44 -3.80 17.24
C VAL A 241 10.27 -4.00 18.22
N MET A 242 9.46 -5.05 18.06
CA MET A 242 8.29 -5.29 18.94
C MET A 242 8.63 -5.32 20.44
N PRO A 243 9.76 -5.89 20.92
CA PRO A 243 10.11 -5.86 22.34
C PRO A 243 10.38 -4.45 22.87
N ILE A 244 10.99 -3.57 22.06
CA ILE A 244 11.28 -2.19 22.47
C ILE A 244 10.01 -1.33 22.41
N ILE A 245 9.16 -1.55 21.40
CA ILE A 245 7.80 -0.97 21.35
C ILE A 245 6.99 -1.36 22.58
N GLY A 246 7.02 -2.64 22.98
CA GLY A 246 6.40 -3.13 24.21
C GLY A 246 6.89 -2.38 25.45
N LYS A 247 8.21 -2.25 25.60
CA LYS A 247 8.83 -1.48 26.68
C LYS A 247 8.36 -0.02 26.72
N CYS A 248 8.22 0.67 25.59
CA CYS A 248 7.72 2.05 25.57
C CYS A 248 6.25 2.15 26.01
N LEU A 249 5.41 1.17 25.66
CA LEU A 249 4.02 1.10 26.13
C LEU A 249 3.93 0.78 27.63
N GLU A 250 4.83 -0.07 28.15
CA GLU A 250 5.01 -0.30 29.58
C GLU A 250 5.49 0.96 30.31
N GLY A 251 6.40 1.74 29.71
CA GLY A 251 6.88 3.03 30.22
C GLY A 251 5.77 4.07 30.34
N ILE A 252 4.95 4.23 29.28
CA ILE A 252 3.75 5.08 29.28
C ILE A 252 2.77 4.65 30.39
N THR A 253 2.53 3.34 30.53
CA THR A 253 1.67 2.78 31.58
C THR A 253 2.23 3.08 32.97
N LYS A 254 3.54 2.90 33.16
CA LYS A 254 4.24 3.15 34.42
C LYS A 254 4.20 4.63 34.82
N ALA A 255 4.41 5.54 33.88
CA ALA A 255 4.27 6.97 34.12
C ALA A 255 2.86 7.31 34.63
N GLY A 256 1.81 6.76 34.00
CA GLY A 256 0.43 6.90 34.50
C GLY A 256 0.23 6.39 35.93
N THR A 257 0.94 5.34 36.36
CA THR A 257 0.88 4.81 37.74
C THR A 257 1.80 5.52 38.75
N ASN A 258 2.67 6.43 38.30
CA ASN A 258 3.59 7.18 39.16
C ASN A 258 2.99 8.51 39.67
N VAL A 259 1.79 8.89 39.22
CA VAL A 259 1.09 10.09 39.68
C VAL A 259 0.56 9.90 41.10
N ASP A 260 0.90 10.80 42.01
CA ASP A 260 0.46 10.80 43.41
C ASP A 260 -0.26 12.13 43.71
N GLU A 261 -1.59 12.06 43.85
CA GLU A 261 -2.44 13.22 44.08
C GLU A 261 -2.21 13.90 45.44
N LYS A 262 -1.66 13.16 46.42
CA LYS A 262 -1.41 13.65 47.78
C LYS A 262 -0.06 14.33 47.85
N ASN A 263 0.96 13.73 47.25
CA ASN A 263 2.27 14.34 47.12
C ASN A 263 2.20 15.63 46.27
N ASP A 264 1.46 15.63 45.16
CA ASP A 264 1.22 16.85 44.37
C ASP A 264 0.51 17.93 45.21
N SER A 265 -0.47 17.55 46.02
CA SER A 265 -1.16 18.47 46.96
C SER A 265 -0.21 19.03 48.05
N LEU A 266 0.70 18.20 48.59
CA LEU A 266 1.70 18.63 49.56
C LEU A 266 2.72 19.60 48.93
N ILE A 267 3.20 19.32 47.72
CA ILE A 267 4.10 20.22 46.97
C ILE A 267 3.44 21.59 46.75
N VAL A 268 2.15 21.63 46.40
CA VAL A 268 1.41 22.91 46.28
C VAL A 268 1.35 23.66 47.62
N ILE A 269 1.13 22.97 48.75
CA ILE A 269 1.15 23.59 50.08
C ILE A 269 2.56 24.13 50.41
N GLU A 270 3.61 23.34 50.22
CA GLU A 270 4.99 23.76 50.51
C GLU A 270 5.43 24.97 49.67
N GLN A 271 5.03 25.04 48.41
CA GLN A 271 5.34 26.15 47.51
C GLN A 271 4.56 27.44 47.83
N ASN A 272 3.32 27.33 48.36
CA ASN A 272 2.39 28.46 48.46
C ASN A 272 2.04 28.86 49.91
N LYS A 273 2.48 28.12 50.93
CA LYS A 273 2.27 28.47 52.35
C LYS A 273 3.04 29.74 52.71
N SER A 274 2.35 30.87 52.68
CA SER A 274 2.84 32.22 52.96
C SER A 274 3.42 32.45 54.36
N GLY A 275 3.24 31.52 55.30
CA GLY A 275 3.63 31.67 56.70
C GLY A 275 2.68 32.54 57.53
N PHE A 276 1.69 33.20 56.92
CA PHE A 276 0.66 33.93 57.68
C PHE A 276 -0.18 32.96 58.51
N GLU A 277 -0.32 33.26 59.79
CA GLU A 277 -1.33 32.61 60.64
C GLU A 277 -2.73 33.07 60.25
N ARG A 278 -3.74 32.29 60.64
CA ARG A 278 -5.14 32.67 60.42
C ARG A 278 -5.46 33.85 61.34
N PRO A 279 -6.05 34.96 60.84
CA PRO A 279 -6.51 36.03 61.70
C PRO A 279 -7.43 35.49 62.81
N GLY A 280 -7.13 35.86 64.06
CA GLY A 280 -7.97 35.57 65.21
C GLY A 280 -9.21 36.46 65.24
N ASP A 281 -10.00 36.31 66.30
CA ASP A 281 -11.14 37.18 66.54
C ASP A 281 -10.67 38.63 66.80
N VAL A 282 -11.45 39.60 66.29
CA VAL A 282 -11.14 41.02 66.50
C VAL A 282 -11.56 41.40 67.91
N GLU A 283 -10.62 41.85 68.73
CA GLU A 283 -10.89 42.26 70.11
C GLU A 283 -11.82 43.49 70.19
N PHE A 284 -12.57 43.58 71.28
CA PHE A 284 -13.52 44.67 71.51
C PHE A 284 -12.79 45.92 72.00
N GLU A 285 -12.73 46.96 71.17
CA GLU A 285 -12.22 48.28 71.54
C GLU A 285 -13.21 49.00 72.49
N ASP A 286 -13.01 48.87 73.81
CA ASP A 286 -13.79 49.59 74.82
C ASP A 286 -13.38 51.06 74.95
N TYR A 287 -14.00 51.91 74.14
CA TYR A 287 -13.82 53.37 74.18
C TYR A 287 -14.36 54.04 75.46
N SER A 288 -15.02 53.33 76.39
CA SER A 288 -15.50 53.91 77.65
C SER A 288 -14.40 54.13 78.69
N GLN A 289 -13.28 53.41 78.54
CA GLN A 289 -12.06 53.61 79.33
C GLN A 289 -11.11 54.51 78.55
N GLY A 290 -10.58 55.55 79.21
CA GLY A 290 -9.85 56.64 78.56
C GLY A 290 -8.66 56.15 77.69
N ILE A 291 -8.59 56.64 76.46
CA ILE A 291 -7.78 56.11 75.34
C ILE A 291 -6.33 55.78 75.75
N ASN A 292 -6.10 54.51 76.07
CA ASN A 292 -4.78 53.90 76.01
C ASN A 292 -4.56 53.39 74.58
N ARG A 293 -3.58 53.93 73.87
CA ARG A 293 -3.25 53.48 72.51
C ARG A 293 -2.72 52.05 72.58
N ALA A 294 -3.46 51.09 72.01
CA ALA A 294 -2.95 49.75 71.79
C ALA A 294 -1.71 49.79 70.88
N SER A 295 -0.67 49.05 71.26
CA SER A 295 0.56 48.94 70.48
C SER A 295 0.28 48.15 69.20
N SER A 296 0.37 48.80 68.04
CA SER A 296 0.26 48.12 66.74
C SER A 296 1.47 47.24 66.50
N ASP A 297 1.39 45.95 66.83
CA ASP A 297 2.52 45.01 66.79
C ASP A 297 2.84 44.55 65.35
N SER A 298 3.32 45.49 64.55
CA SER A 298 3.77 45.29 63.17
C SER A 298 5.19 44.70 63.15
N SER A 299 5.39 43.56 63.83
CA SER A 299 6.68 42.88 63.97
C SER A 299 7.14 42.24 62.65
N LEU A 300 7.75 43.02 61.75
CA LEU A 300 8.47 42.54 60.57
C LEU A 300 9.76 41.80 61.00
N GLY A 301 9.59 40.53 61.39
CA GLY A 301 10.68 39.66 61.82
C GLY A 301 11.70 39.41 60.71
N THR A 302 12.88 40.01 60.85
CA THR A 302 14.04 39.80 59.96
C THR A 302 15.12 38.98 60.69
N PRO A 303 15.56 37.83 60.14
CA PRO A 303 16.71 37.12 60.68
C PRO A 303 18.01 37.86 60.32
N LYS A 304 18.87 38.13 61.31
CA LYS A 304 20.22 38.66 61.06
C LYS A 304 21.23 37.53 60.93
N GLY A 305 21.78 37.35 59.73
CA GLY A 305 23.09 36.72 59.48
C GLY A 305 24.11 37.77 58.97
N PRO A 306 25.43 37.50 59.02
CA PRO A 306 26.45 38.48 58.63
C PRO A 306 26.46 38.86 57.13
N MET A 307 27.00 40.03 56.79
CA MET A 307 27.17 40.51 55.41
C MET A 307 28.43 39.94 54.74
N ASP A 308 28.32 39.73 53.42
CA ASP A 308 29.17 40.29 52.34
C ASP A 308 28.73 39.64 51.00
N LEU A 309 28.67 40.27 49.81
CA LEU A 309 28.91 41.64 49.33
C LEU A 309 28.03 41.91 48.07
N LEU A 310 27.67 43.18 47.81
CA LEU A 310 27.16 43.80 46.54
C LEU A 310 26.21 42.99 45.58
N GLY A 311 25.04 43.50 45.15
CA GLY A 311 24.29 44.73 45.48
C GLY A 311 23.46 45.30 44.30
N LYS A 312 22.44 46.15 44.60
CA LYS A 312 21.68 47.06 43.68
C LYS A 312 20.85 46.40 42.54
N ASN A 313 19.62 46.83 42.19
CA ASN A 313 18.75 47.91 42.69
C ASN A 313 17.26 47.61 42.34
N ARG A 314 16.32 48.26 43.07
CA ARG A 314 14.86 48.48 42.88
C ARG A 314 14.24 48.20 41.46
N ASN A 315 12.95 47.90 41.28
CA ASN A 315 11.78 48.53 41.93
C ASN A 315 10.44 47.79 41.61
N LYS A 316 9.62 47.40 42.59
CA LYS A 316 8.18 47.10 42.40
C LYS A 316 7.38 47.47 43.65
N ASN A 317 6.48 48.46 43.53
CA ASN A 317 5.57 48.83 44.61
C ASN A 317 4.29 47.97 44.51
N PHE A 318 3.86 47.42 45.65
CA PHE A 318 2.53 46.83 45.80
C PHE A 318 1.51 47.95 46.02
N TRP A 319 0.31 47.85 45.45
CA TRP A 319 -0.89 48.55 45.91
C TRP A 319 -2.14 47.75 45.54
N LEU A 320 -3.05 47.60 46.51
CA LEU A 320 -4.34 46.93 46.35
C LEU A 320 -5.47 47.96 46.42
N PHE A 321 -6.49 47.76 45.57
CA PHE A 321 -7.83 48.37 45.59
C PHE A 321 -7.98 49.89 45.86
N SER A 322 -8.40 50.62 44.82
CA SER A 322 -9.44 51.66 44.94
C SER A 322 -10.19 51.86 43.61
N LYS A 323 -11.37 52.47 43.66
CA LYS A 323 -12.45 52.23 42.67
C LYS A 323 -13.25 53.52 42.38
N LYS A 324 -13.30 53.94 41.09
CA LYS A 324 -14.13 55.04 40.52
C LYS A 324 -13.74 56.48 40.99
N SER A 325 -14.05 57.59 40.29
CA SER A 325 -14.58 57.83 38.92
C SER A 325 -14.58 59.33 38.51
N LYS A 326 -14.87 59.59 37.20
CA LYS A 326 -15.43 60.83 36.57
C LYS A 326 -14.46 61.94 36.06
N LEU A 327 -14.68 62.29 34.77
CA LEU A 327 -14.80 63.63 34.10
C LEU A 327 -13.75 64.76 34.35
N SER A 328 -13.49 65.71 33.44
CA SER A 328 -13.97 66.00 32.05
C SER A 328 -13.13 67.10 31.36
N THR A 329 -13.40 67.36 30.06
CA THR A 329 -13.18 68.64 29.29
C THR A 329 -11.72 69.07 29.02
N SER A 330 -11.33 69.70 27.88
CA SER A 330 -12.04 70.16 26.65
C SER A 330 -11.09 69.97 25.42
N THR A 331 -11.14 70.56 24.20
CA THR A 331 -11.84 71.74 23.60
C THR A 331 -12.15 71.51 22.09
N LEU A 332 -12.31 72.57 21.26
CA LEU A 332 -12.97 72.64 19.93
C LEU A 332 -12.52 73.91 19.14
N PRO A 333 -13.09 74.29 17.96
CA PRO A 333 -13.76 73.59 16.83
C PRO A 333 -12.97 73.85 15.48
N PRO A 334 -13.42 74.55 14.40
CA PRO A 334 -14.67 74.58 13.60
C PRO A 334 -14.53 74.52 12.03
N PHE A 335 -15.68 74.44 11.32
CA PHE A 335 -15.97 74.78 9.90
C PHE A 335 -15.35 73.93 8.74
N SER A 336 -16.04 73.57 7.64
CA SER A 336 -17.40 73.88 7.14
C SER A 336 -18.05 72.72 6.33
N THR A 337 -19.31 72.87 5.87
CA THR A 337 -20.20 71.85 5.21
C THR A 337 -20.75 72.39 3.85
N PRO A 338 -21.66 71.74 3.06
CA PRO A 338 -22.31 70.39 3.05
C PRO A 338 -22.06 69.65 1.68
N PRO A 339 -22.94 68.91 0.95
CA PRO A 339 -24.21 68.19 1.26
C PRO A 339 -24.42 66.74 0.68
N VAL A 340 -25.27 65.95 1.37
CA VAL A 340 -26.54 65.25 0.96
C VAL A 340 -26.87 65.14 -0.56
N PRO A 341 -27.46 64.03 -1.12
CA PRO A 341 -28.43 63.14 -0.45
C PRO A 341 -28.43 61.61 -0.68
N SER A 342 -29.06 60.90 0.28
CA SER A 342 -29.66 59.55 0.14
C SER A 342 -31.19 59.65 0.05
N PRO A 343 -31.91 58.61 -0.43
CA PRO A 343 -32.79 57.84 0.49
C PRO A 343 -32.98 56.34 0.10
N ALA A 344 -33.62 55.45 0.88
CA ALA A 344 -33.82 55.29 2.33
C ALA A 344 -34.51 53.91 2.63
N ASN A 345 -34.47 53.45 3.90
CA ASN A 345 -35.41 52.57 4.66
C ASN A 345 -36.19 51.43 3.93
N GLY A 346 -36.35 50.19 4.43
CA GLY A 346 -36.26 49.55 5.77
C GLY A 346 -37.37 48.45 5.85
N PRO A 347 -37.73 47.81 7.00
CA PRO A 347 -37.04 47.68 8.30
C PRO A 347 -37.09 46.23 8.93
N ASN A 348 -36.45 46.05 10.10
CA ASN A 348 -36.73 45.10 11.22
C ASN A 348 -36.68 43.55 11.08
N SER A 349 -36.00 42.89 12.04
CA SER A 349 -35.96 41.43 12.31
C SER A 349 -37.08 40.95 13.27
N PRO A 350 -37.35 39.64 13.45
CA PRO A 350 -36.67 38.87 14.54
C PRO A 350 -36.55 37.31 14.43
N LYS A 351 -35.49 36.78 15.10
CA LYS A 351 -35.37 35.51 15.88
C LYS A 351 -35.66 34.10 15.26
N PHE A 352 -34.62 33.26 15.31
CA PHE A 352 -34.53 31.78 15.52
C PHE A 352 -35.64 30.81 15.08
N GLY A 353 -35.23 29.82 14.26
CA GLY A 353 -35.89 28.52 13.98
C GLY A 353 -34.84 27.44 13.66
N ARG A 354 -35.21 26.15 13.57
CA ARG A 354 -34.27 25.00 13.45
C ARG A 354 -34.09 24.45 12.02
N ASP A 355 -33.07 23.59 11.90
CA ASP A 355 -32.88 22.45 10.96
C ASP A 355 -32.60 22.74 9.45
N PRO A 356 -31.35 22.49 8.96
CA PRO A 356 -30.94 22.78 7.58
C PRO A 356 -30.77 21.52 6.69
N LEU A 357 -31.85 20.97 6.13
CA LEU A 357 -31.79 19.80 5.22
C LEU A 357 -32.68 19.91 3.96
N SER A 358 -32.58 21.00 3.19
CA SER A 358 -33.37 21.17 1.95
C SER A 358 -32.66 21.82 0.75
N TYR A 359 -31.46 22.38 0.90
CA TYR A 359 -30.84 23.21 -0.16
C TYR A 359 -29.95 22.45 -1.15
N CYS A 360 -29.32 21.32 -0.76
CA CYS A 360 -28.21 20.73 -1.52
C CYS A 360 -28.62 19.79 -2.68
N LEU A 361 -29.91 19.69 -3.03
CA LEU A 361 -30.43 18.65 -3.94
C LEU A 361 -31.10 19.16 -5.24
N LYS A 362 -30.81 20.40 -5.67
CA LYS A 362 -31.43 21.00 -6.88
C LYS A 362 -30.52 21.58 -7.97
N GLU A 363 -29.20 21.50 -7.86
CA GLU A 363 -28.29 22.04 -8.91
C GLU A 363 -27.65 21.00 -9.84
N ILE A 364 -27.45 19.74 -9.42
CA ILE A 364 -26.62 18.78 -10.17
C ILE A 364 -27.29 18.25 -11.46
N ASN A 365 -28.62 18.32 -11.57
CA ASN A 365 -29.39 17.74 -12.70
C ASN A 365 -29.49 18.63 -13.96
N LYS A 366 -28.50 19.48 -14.25
CA LYS A 366 -28.46 20.31 -15.48
C LYS A 366 -27.05 20.53 -16.04
N THR A 367 -26.49 19.55 -16.77
CA THR A 367 -25.70 19.80 -18.00
C THR A 367 -25.41 18.51 -18.78
N VAL A 368 -24.91 18.66 -20.02
CA VAL A 368 -24.49 17.61 -20.97
C VAL A 368 -25.61 16.72 -21.54
N LYS A 369 -25.85 16.87 -22.86
CA LYS A 369 -26.71 15.98 -23.66
C LYS A 369 -25.84 14.96 -24.43
N PRO A 370 -26.16 13.66 -24.45
CA PRO A 370 -25.61 12.76 -25.46
C PRO A 370 -26.29 13.03 -26.83
N ARG A 371 -25.51 13.09 -27.90
CA ARG A 371 -26.01 13.30 -29.27
C ARG A 371 -26.32 11.95 -29.91
N ILE A 372 -27.59 11.67 -30.14
CA ILE A 372 -28.06 10.40 -30.71
C ILE A 372 -27.61 10.26 -32.17
N SER A 373 -27.05 9.10 -32.53
CA SER A 373 -27.10 8.55 -33.88
C SER A 373 -27.93 7.27 -33.85
N SER A 374 -28.88 7.14 -34.77
CA SER A 374 -29.77 5.98 -34.86
C SER A 374 -29.91 5.56 -36.32
N PHE A 375 -29.80 4.25 -36.59
CA PHE A 375 -30.89 3.44 -37.17
C PHE A 375 -30.40 2.07 -37.69
N ARG A 376 -31.30 1.07 -37.58
CA ARG A 376 -31.47 -0.13 -38.44
C ARG A 376 -30.25 -1.08 -38.51
N THR A 377 -30.40 -2.36 -38.17
CA THR A 377 -31.35 -3.28 -38.82
C THR A 377 -32.34 -3.99 -37.87
N LEU A 378 -33.45 -4.50 -38.43
CA LEU A 378 -34.54 -5.13 -37.67
C LEU A 378 -35.24 -6.21 -38.54
N ARG A 379 -35.08 -7.50 -38.19
CA ARG A 379 -35.88 -8.70 -38.55
C ARG A 379 -35.15 -9.95 -38.00
N ARG A 380 -35.79 -11.06 -37.63
CA ARG A 380 -37.21 -11.47 -37.70
C ARG A 380 -37.52 -12.42 -36.53
N SER A 381 -38.69 -12.29 -35.90
CA SER A 381 -39.16 -13.23 -34.87
C SER A 381 -39.82 -14.48 -35.47
N LYS A 382 -39.73 -15.61 -34.76
CA LYS A 382 -40.69 -16.73 -34.79
C LYS A 382 -40.89 -17.24 -33.36
N PHE A 383 -42.14 -17.49 -32.99
CA PHE A 383 -42.53 -18.11 -31.72
C PHE A 383 -42.65 -19.64 -31.87
N THR A 384 -42.33 -20.37 -30.80
CA THR A 384 -43.11 -21.51 -30.27
C THR A 384 -42.74 -21.67 -28.79
N PRO A 385 -43.66 -22.12 -27.91
CA PRO A 385 -43.44 -22.11 -26.47
C PRO A 385 -42.91 -23.44 -25.91
N ASP A 386 -42.60 -23.35 -24.60
CA ASP A 386 -42.57 -24.40 -23.58
C ASP A 386 -41.22 -25.07 -23.21
N ARG A 387 -41.05 -25.14 -21.87
CA ARG A 387 -40.10 -25.89 -21.03
C ARG A 387 -38.56 -25.70 -21.09
N ILE A 388 -38.03 -25.66 -19.86
CA ILE A 388 -36.63 -25.77 -19.40
C ILE A 388 -35.77 -24.49 -19.54
N MET A 389 -35.28 -24.01 -18.39
CA MET A 389 -34.35 -22.88 -18.29
C MET A 389 -32.92 -23.35 -18.65
N PRO A 390 -32.21 -22.70 -19.58
CA PRO A 390 -30.79 -22.95 -19.80
C PRO A 390 -29.97 -22.30 -18.67
N THR A 391 -29.24 -23.11 -17.91
CA THR A 391 -28.19 -22.62 -16.99
C THR A 391 -27.11 -21.85 -17.74
N VAL A 392 -26.51 -20.84 -17.11
CA VAL A 392 -25.47 -20.01 -17.75
C VAL A 392 -24.16 -20.80 -17.95
N THR A 393 -24.02 -21.32 -19.16
CA THR A 393 -22.78 -21.78 -19.82
C THR A 393 -22.64 -21.07 -21.17
N GLU A 394 -22.40 -19.75 -21.13
CA GLU A 394 -21.91 -19.02 -22.31
C GLU A 394 -20.44 -19.41 -22.56
N ASP A 395 -20.24 -20.53 -23.24
CA ASP A 395 -18.90 -20.96 -23.62
C ASP A 395 -18.32 -20.01 -24.68
N PHE A 396 -17.45 -19.13 -24.23
CA PHE A 396 -16.62 -18.25 -25.07
C PHE A 396 -15.63 -19.01 -25.98
N ALA A 397 -15.77 -20.34 -26.11
CA ALA A 397 -15.00 -21.25 -26.95
C ALA A 397 -14.79 -20.72 -28.37
N HIS A 398 -15.81 -20.04 -28.92
CA HIS A 398 -15.84 -19.46 -30.27
C HIS A 398 -15.03 -18.15 -30.43
N LEU A 399 -14.54 -17.54 -29.35
CA LEU A 399 -13.75 -16.29 -29.39
C LEU A 399 -12.25 -16.54 -29.26
N PRO A 400 -11.39 -15.78 -29.98
CA PRO A 400 -9.95 -15.78 -29.79
C PRO A 400 -9.54 -15.51 -28.33
N PRO A 401 -8.41 -16.05 -27.82
CA PRO A 401 -8.05 -15.98 -26.40
C PRO A 401 -8.04 -14.57 -25.81
N GLU A 402 -7.50 -13.59 -26.55
CA GLU A 402 -7.42 -12.19 -26.11
C GLU A 402 -8.82 -11.54 -25.99
N GLN A 403 -9.73 -11.87 -26.91
CA GLN A 403 -11.12 -11.41 -26.87
C GLN A 403 -11.90 -12.11 -25.74
N ARG A 404 -11.64 -13.41 -25.50
CA ARG A 404 -12.19 -14.15 -24.37
C ARG A 404 -11.76 -13.55 -23.04
N ARG A 405 -10.47 -13.28 -22.84
CA ARG A 405 -9.97 -12.64 -21.60
C ARG A 405 -10.62 -11.28 -21.38
N LYS A 406 -10.73 -10.45 -22.42
CA LYS A 406 -11.40 -9.13 -22.34
C LYS A 406 -12.90 -9.23 -22.03
N ARG A 407 -13.61 -10.24 -22.55
CA ARG A 407 -15.04 -10.47 -22.25
C ARG A 407 -15.28 -11.01 -20.84
N LEU A 408 -14.42 -11.91 -20.35
CA LEU A 408 -14.45 -12.38 -18.96
C LEU A 408 -14.15 -11.24 -17.98
N GLN A 409 -13.12 -10.44 -18.26
CA GLN A 409 -12.75 -9.27 -17.45
C GLN A 409 -13.92 -8.26 -17.35
N GLN A 410 -14.58 -7.95 -18.46
CA GLN A 410 -15.76 -7.08 -18.47
C GLN A 410 -16.89 -7.64 -17.57
N LYS A 411 -17.21 -8.94 -17.67
CA LYS A 411 -18.24 -9.56 -16.82
C LYS A 411 -17.89 -9.52 -15.34
N LEU A 412 -16.62 -9.75 -14.98
CA LEU A 412 -16.15 -9.63 -13.60
C LEU A 412 -16.33 -8.20 -13.07
N GLU A 413 -15.94 -7.19 -13.85
CA GLU A 413 -16.12 -5.78 -13.47
C GLU A 413 -17.60 -5.39 -13.33
N ASP A 414 -18.48 -5.91 -14.17
CA ASP A 414 -19.90 -5.59 -14.12
C ASP A 414 -20.62 -6.30 -12.95
N ILE A 415 -20.25 -7.55 -12.64
CA ILE A 415 -20.73 -8.25 -11.43
C ILE A 415 -20.19 -7.60 -10.15
N CYS A 416 -18.93 -7.14 -10.13
CA CYS A 416 -18.39 -6.40 -8.99
C CYS A 416 -19.13 -5.07 -8.74
N LYS A 417 -19.55 -4.34 -9.78
CA LYS A 417 -20.34 -3.11 -9.64
C LYS A 417 -21.72 -3.38 -9.05
N GLU A 418 -22.41 -4.40 -9.54
CA GLU A 418 -23.75 -4.77 -9.04
C GLU A 418 -23.68 -5.36 -7.61
N LEU A 419 -22.63 -6.12 -7.29
CA LEU A 419 -22.36 -6.60 -5.93
C LEU A 419 -22.09 -5.45 -4.95
N GLN A 420 -21.28 -4.45 -5.35
CA GLN A 420 -21.05 -3.26 -4.51
C GLN A 420 -22.36 -2.52 -4.25
N LYS A 421 -23.17 -2.31 -5.29
CA LYS A 421 -24.49 -1.65 -5.20
C LYS A 421 -25.46 -2.36 -4.25
N GLU A 422 -25.51 -3.70 -4.26
CA GLU A 422 -26.32 -4.45 -3.29
C GLU A 422 -25.73 -4.40 -1.87
N VAL A 423 -24.40 -4.35 -1.71
CA VAL A 423 -23.75 -4.13 -0.40
C VAL A 423 -24.08 -2.73 0.15
N ASP A 424 -23.99 -1.68 -0.68
CA ASP A 424 -24.35 -0.31 -0.32
C ASP A 424 -25.84 -0.21 0.08
N GLN A 425 -26.71 -0.92 -0.66
CA GLN A 425 -28.14 -1.06 -0.34
C GLN A 425 -28.36 -1.80 0.98
N SER A 426 -27.58 -2.84 1.27
CA SER A 426 -27.63 -3.58 2.54
C SER A 426 -27.21 -2.71 3.72
N GLU A 427 -26.19 -1.86 3.56
CA GLU A 427 -25.75 -0.93 4.60
C GLU A 427 -26.78 0.18 4.84
N ALA A 428 -27.40 0.69 3.78
CA ALA A 428 -28.50 1.66 3.88
C ALA A 428 -29.73 1.07 4.59
N LEU A 429 -30.13 -0.16 4.26
CA LEU A 429 -31.24 -0.87 4.93
C LEU A 429 -30.93 -1.15 6.40
N GLY A 430 -29.68 -1.51 6.73
CA GLY A 430 -29.21 -1.63 8.12
C GLY A 430 -29.38 -0.32 8.90
N LYS A 431 -28.90 0.80 8.34
CA LYS A 431 -29.06 2.14 8.95
C LYS A 431 -30.53 2.55 9.10
N MET A 432 -31.40 2.19 8.16
CA MET A 432 -32.85 2.43 8.28
C MET A 432 -33.47 1.59 9.41
N LYS A 433 -33.12 0.31 9.52
CA LYS A 433 -33.56 -0.57 10.62
C LYS A 433 -33.14 -0.01 11.98
N ASP A 434 -31.89 0.41 12.11
CA ASP A 434 -31.35 1.08 13.30
C ASP A 434 -32.16 2.32 13.71
N VAL A 435 -32.58 3.14 12.74
CA VAL A 435 -33.40 4.34 12.98
C VAL A 435 -34.81 3.98 13.45
N TYR A 436 -35.42 2.94 12.87
CA TYR A 436 -36.74 2.44 13.28
C TYR A 436 -36.71 1.79 14.67
N GLU A 437 -35.67 1.01 15.00
CA GLU A 437 -35.50 0.41 16.34
C GLU A 437 -35.29 1.47 17.43
N LYS A 438 -34.63 2.59 17.10
CA LYS A 438 -34.38 3.70 18.02
C LYS A 438 -35.53 4.71 18.08
N ASN A 439 -36.41 4.77 17.07
CA ASN A 439 -37.55 5.68 17.01
C ASN A 439 -38.79 5.00 16.40
N PRO A 440 -39.63 4.31 17.20
CA PRO A 440 -40.82 3.59 16.72
C PRO A 440 -41.85 4.45 15.95
N GLN A 441 -41.81 5.77 16.12
CA GLN A 441 -42.64 6.73 15.38
C GLN A 441 -42.21 6.93 13.90
N MET A 442 -41.02 6.46 13.50
CA MET A 442 -40.47 6.65 12.15
C MET A 442 -40.78 5.48 11.21
N GLY A 443 -41.15 4.32 11.75
CA GLY A 443 -41.44 3.10 11.01
C GLY A 443 -41.26 1.84 11.86
N ASP A 444 -41.78 0.72 11.38
CA ASP A 444 -41.61 -0.61 12.01
C ASP A 444 -40.34 -1.30 11.46
N PRO A 445 -39.37 -1.70 12.30
CA PRO A 445 -38.19 -2.47 11.88
C PRO A 445 -38.52 -3.76 11.12
N ALA A 446 -39.62 -4.44 11.45
CA ALA A 446 -39.99 -5.71 10.82
C ALA A 446 -40.42 -5.52 9.35
N SER A 447 -40.94 -4.34 8.99
CA SER A 447 -41.30 -3.99 7.60
C SER A 447 -40.11 -4.03 6.62
N LEU A 448 -38.88 -3.85 7.12
CA LEU A 448 -37.66 -3.90 6.30
C LEU A 448 -37.11 -5.32 6.13
N ALA A 449 -37.51 -6.29 6.97
CA ALA A 449 -36.97 -7.65 6.96
C ALA A 449 -37.09 -8.38 5.61
N PRO A 450 -38.19 -8.28 4.83
CA PRO A 450 -38.28 -8.89 3.51
C PRO A 450 -37.24 -8.32 2.52
N GLN A 451 -37.00 -7.01 2.58
CA GLN A 451 -36.07 -6.33 1.67
C GLN A 451 -34.61 -6.59 2.05
N ILE A 452 -34.30 -6.64 3.34
CA ILE A 452 -32.99 -7.07 3.87
C ILE A 452 -32.69 -8.50 3.40
N ASN A 453 -33.62 -9.45 3.61
CA ASN A 453 -33.45 -10.84 3.17
C ASN A 453 -33.26 -10.96 1.65
N GLN A 454 -33.99 -10.17 0.85
CA GLN A 454 -33.87 -10.17 -0.61
C GLN A 454 -32.50 -9.65 -1.08
N THR A 455 -31.98 -8.57 -0.48
CA THR A 455 -30.63 -8.06 -0.78
C THR A 455 -29.55 -9.03 -0.29
N SER A 456 -29.70 -9.67 0.86
CA SER A 456 -28.77 -10.73 1.31
C SER A 456 -28.67 -11.87 0.30
N GLN A 457 -29.81 -12.38 -0.20
CA GLN A 457 -29.83 -13.42 -1.24
C GLN A 457 -29.23 -12.95 -2.58
N ASN A 458 -29.42 -11.68 -2.96
CA ASN A 458 -28.79 -11.12 -4.16
C ASN A 458 -27.26 -11.03 -4.00
N ILE A 459 -26.76 -10.63 -2.82
CA ILE A 459 -25.33 -10.60 -2.47
C ILE A 459 -24.73 -12.01 -2.54
N GLU A 460 -25.40 -13.03 -1.99
CA GLU A 460 -24.94 -14.42 -2.02
C GLU A 460 -24.88 -14.97 -3.45
N ARG A 461 -25.92 -14.73 -4.27
CA ARG A 461 -25.93 -15.10 -5.70
C ARG A 461 -24.77 -14.46 -6.45
N LEU A 462 -24.59 -13.15 -6.31
CA LEU A 462 -23.53 -12.40 -7.00
C LEU A 462 -22.13 -12.85 -6.56
N ARG A 463 -21.93 -13.19 -5.27
CA ARG A 463 -20.69 -13.81 -4.77
C ARG A 463 -20.46 -15.21 -5.37
N GLY A 464 -21.52 -16.01 -5.52
CA GLY A 464 -21.46 -17.32 -6.17
C GLY A 464 -21.06 -17.23 -7.65
N GLU A 465 -21.66 -16.29 -8.39
CA GLU A 465 -21.32 -16.02 -9.80
C GLU A 465 -19.89 -15.46 -9.95
N LEU A 466 -19.47 -14.55 -9.06
CA LEU A 466 -18.11 -14.03 -9.00
C LEU A 466 -17.08 -15.14 -8.75
N ASN A 467 -17.35 -16.05 -7.82
CA ASN A 467 -16.51 -17.22 -7.55
C ASN A 467 -16.45 -18.17 -8.77
N LYS A 468 -17.59 -18.46 -9.42
CA LYS A 468 -17.62 -19.31 -10.62
C LYS A 468 -16.81 -18.71 -11.76
N LEU A 469 -16.92 -17.39 -12.00
CA LEU A 469 -16.11 -16.70 -13.00
C LEU A 469 -14.64 -16.57 -12.59
N GLY A 470 -14.34 -16.45 -11.30
CA GLY A 470 -12.97 -16.47 -10.77
C GLY A 470 -12.27 -17.80 -10.99
N LEU A 471 -12.97 -18.93 -10.75
CA LEU A 471 -12.47 -20.27 -11.04
C LEU A 471 -12.28 -20.50 -12.54
N LEU A 472 -13.26 -20.14 -13.37
CA LEU A 472 -13.11 -20.19 -14.84
C LEU A 472 -11.94 -19.30 -15.33
N ARG A 473 -11.73 -18.13 -14.72
CA ARG A 473 -10.56 -17.27 -15.01
C ARG A 473 -9.26 -17.98 -14.63
N GLN A 474 -9.20 -18.63 -13.46
CA GLN A 474 -8.05 -19.40 -13.00
C GLN A 474 -7.76 -20.63 -13.88
N GLU A 475 -8.78 -21.28 -14.44
CA GLU A 475 -8.62 -22.35 -15.44
C GLU A 475 -8.09 -21.81 -16.78
N PHE A 476 -8.56 -20.65 -17.25
CA PHE A 476 -8.03 -20.01 -18.46
C PHE A 476 -6.66 -19.33 -18.26
N GLU A 477 -6.30 -18.97 -17.03
CA GLU A 477 -5.01 -18.39 -16.63
C GLU A 477 -4.13 -19.43 -15.91
N GLY A 478 -4.32 -20.72 -16.23
CA GLY A 478 -3.76 -21.89 -15.57
C GLY A 478 -2.23 -22.03 -15.50
N THR A 479 -1.47 -21.00 -15.85
CA THR A 479 -0.03 -20.85 -15.51
C THR A 479 0.37 -19.38 -15.27
N HIS A 480 -0.25 -18.63 -14.34
CA HIS A 480 0.46 -17.58 -13.57
C HIS A 480 -0.30 -16.99 -12.37
N CYS A 481 0.45 -16.75 -11.29
CA CYS A 481 0.19 -15.74 -10.23
C CYS A 481 -1.13 -15.83 -9.43
N ALA A 482 -1.11 -16.62 -8.35
CA ALA A 482 -2.13 -16.56 -7.30
C ALA A 482 -1.77 -15.54 -6.19
N ILE A 483 -2.81 -14.95 -5.59
CA ILE A 483 -2.84 -14.16 -4.32
C ILE A 483 -2.03 -12.84 -4.28
N LYS A 484 -2.76 -11.71 -4.13
CA LYS A 484 -2.63 -10.66 -3.06
C LYS A 484 -3.02 -9.25 -3.55
N VAL A 485 -4.15 -8.74 -3.05
CA VAL A 485 -4.44 -7.29 -2.93
C VAL A 485 -5.15 -6.96 -1.61
N ILE A 486 -6.10 -7.80 -1.18
CA ILE A 486 -7.01 -7.52 -0.04
C ILE A 486 -6.30 -7.44 1.34
N HIS A 487 -5.15 -8.11 1.51
CA HIS A 487 -4.58 -8.41 2.83
C HIS A 487 -4.04 -7.23 3.66
N SER A 488 -3.80 -6.06 3.06
CA SER A 488 -3.05 -4.97 3.73
C SER A 488 -3.88 -4.25 4.80
N THR A 489 -5.17 -4.02 4.56
CA THR A 489 -6.05 -3.33 5.52
C THR A 489 -6.68 -4.29 6.52
N THR A 490 -6.81 -5.58 6.17
CA THR A 490 -7.41 -6.58 7.05
C THR A 490 -6.53 -6.90 8.24
N MET A 491 -5.20 -7.00 8.08
CA MET A 491 -4.33 -7.43 9.19
C MET A 491 -4.31 -6.46 10.38
N GLU A 492 -4.28 -5.15 10.14
CA GLU A 492 -4.36 -4.17 11.23
C GLU A 492 -5.71 -4.25 11.97
N LEU A 493 -6.81 -4.40 11.23
CA LEU A 493 -8.15 -4.55 11.80
C LEU A 493 -8.34 -5.89 12.54
N THR A 494 -7.81 -7.00 12.03
CA THR A 494 -7.86 -8.31 12.71
C THR A 494 -7.02 -8.31 13.99
N ILE A 495 -5.85 -7.65 13.99
CA ILE A 495 -5.03 -7.50 15.20
C ILE A 495 -5.76 -6.62 16.23
N PHE A 496 -6.36 -5.50 15.83
CA PHE A 496 -7.19 -4.68 16.72
C PHE A 496 -8.41 -5.44 17.26
N SER A 497 -9.10 -6.22 16.41
CA SER A 497 -10.26 -7.02 16.82
C SER A 497 -9.89 -8.10 17.83
N ALA A 498 -8.79 -8.84 17.57
CA ALA A 498 -8.31 -9.87 18.49
C ALA A 498 -7.86 -9.28 19.84
N LEU A 499 -7.21 -8.11 19.84
CA LEU A 499 -6.86 -7.40 21.08
C LEU A 499 -8.11 -6.91 21.84
N MET A 500 -9.15 -6.48 21.15
CA MET A 500 -10.43 -6.09 21.76
C MET A 500 -11.17 -7.29 22.36
N GLU A 501 -11.26 -8.42 21.66
CA GLU A 501 -11.89 -9.65 22.16
C GLU A 501 -11.13 -10.22 23.37
N LEU A 502 -9.79 -10.25 23.33
CA LEU A 502 -8.97 -10.63 24.49
C LEU A 502 -9.17 -9.69 25.68
N THR A 503 -9.38 -8.39 25.44
CA THR A 503 -9.67 -7.41 26.49
C THR A 503 -11.07 -7.62 27.09
N GLN A 504 -12.08 -7.92 26.27
CA GLN A 504 -13.42 -8.25 26.75
C GLN A 504 -13.47 -9.58 27.53
N MET A 505 -12.79 -10.63 27.04
CA MET A 505 -12.70 -11.89 27.79
C MET A 505 -11.93 -11.74 29.11
N ARG A 506 -10.92 -10.85 29.17
CA ARG A 506 -10.24 -10.52 30.43
C ARG A 506 -11.14 -9.80 31.43
N ALA A 507 -12.13 -9.03 30.98
CA ALA A 507 -13.13 -8.40 31.85
C ALA A 507 -14.14 -9.40 32.45
N LEU A 508 -14.43 -10.50 31.75
CA LEU A 508 -15.35 -11.57 32.21
C LEU A 508 -14.72 -12.56 33.20
N LEU A 509 -13.38 -12.57 33.32
CA LEU A 509 -12.63 -13.51 34.18
C LEU A 509 -12.14 -12.89 35.51
N ILE A 510 -12.52 -11.65 35.81
CA ILE A 510 -12.22 -11.00 37.10
C ILE A 510 -13.46 -11.11 38.00
N PRO A 511 -13.48 -11.97 39.04
CA PRO A 511 -14.58 -12.00 39.98
C PRO A 511 -14.62 -10.68 40.78
N PRO A 512 -15.82 -10.15 41.12
CA PRO A 512 -15.92 -8.95 41.92
C PRO A 512 -15.31 -9.18 43.31
N ARG A 513 -14.56 -8.19 43.81
CA ARG A 513 -14.06 -8.22 45.20
C ARG A 513 -15.25 -8.31 46.17
N PRO A 514 -15.23 -9.20 47.18
CA PRO A 514 -16.30 -9.28 48.15
C PRO A 514 -16.42 -7.95 48.92
N SER A 515 -17.64 -7.44 49.03
CA SER A 515 -17.93 -6.23 49.80
C SER A 515 -17.81 -6.48 51.31
N THR A 516 -17.54 -5.41 52.05
CA THR A 516 -17.18 -5.43 53.48
C THR A 516 -18.29 -5.89 54.45
N LEU A 517 -19.44 -6.35 53.94
CA LEU A 517 -20.54 -6.91 54.73
C LEU A 517 -20.28 -8.35 55.23
N SER A 518 -19.40 -9.10 54.57
CA SER A 518 -19.17 -10.53 54.89
C SER A 518 -18.50 -10.76 56.26
N LEU A 519 -17.81 -9.77 56.83
CA LEU A 519 -17.07 -9.92 58.08
C LEU A 519 -17.96 -9.90 59.35
N MET A 520 -19.22 -9.48 59.24
CA MET A 520 -20.08 -9.21 60.42
C MET A 520 -20.97 -10.39 60.86
N MET A 521 -21.06 -11.48 60.08
CA MET A 521 -21.83 -12.68 60.45
C MET A 521 -21.01 -13.78 61.11
N THR A 522 -19.68 -13.78 60.96
CA THR A 522 -18.80 -14.88 61.41
C THR A 522 -18.34 -14.77 62.87
N LEU A 523 -19.05 -13.98 63.69
CA LEU A 523 -18.67 -13.65 65.07
C LEU A 523 -19.81 -13.84 66.10
N LYS A 524 -20.86 -14.60 65.75
CA LYS A 524 -22.02 -14.87 66.63
C LYS A 524 -22.38 -16.36 66.79
N MET A 525 -21.46 -17.27 66.44
CA MET A 525 -21.63 -18.73 66.55
C MET A 525 -20.33 -19.44 67.00
N ARG A 526 -19.70 -18.95 68.08
CA ARG A 526 -18.77 -19.72 68.94
C ARG A 526 -18.48 -18.94 70.23
N ASN A 527 -18.82 -19.55 71.36
CA ASN A 527 -18.81 -19.01 72.73
C ASN A 527 -19.72 -17.78 72.90
#